data_AF-W2VME0-F1
#
_entry.id   AF-W2VME0-F1
#
_cell.length_a   1.000
_cell.length_b   1.000
_cell.length_c   1.000
_cell.angle_alpha   90.00
_cell.angle_beta   90.00
_cell.angle_gamma   90.00
#
_symmetry.space_group_name_H-M   'P 1'
#
loop_
_entity.id
_entity.type
_entity.pdbx_description
1 polymer ?
#
loop_
_entity_poly.entity_id
_entity_poly.type
_entity_poly.pdbx_seq_one_letter_code
_entity_poly.pdbx_strand_id
1 'polypeptide(L)'
;LVKSNKSDQALLRTLIKGVGGEDKMGEILYAARTDPRTVEKAKQLQDFLLSKWTRADELPANDHGWLNFYKDVNGAFTADNLNKFMKHVDDVNAMNSTQKKPVIRLYTNSFGDDSVFKKLFSAVNVESTSIAAKRLQTEQLEGWI
;
A
#
# COMPACT_ATOMS: atom_id res chain seq x y z
N LEU A 1 9.27 13.06 6.52
CA LEU A 1 8.51 12.57 7.69
C LEU A 1 7.44 13.59 8.03
N VAL A 2 6.18 13.32 7.67
CA VAL A 2 5.05 14.16 8.13
C VAL A 2 4.97 14.00 9.65
N LYS A 3 5.10 15.09 10.41
CA LYS A 3 4.94 15.06 11.87
C LYS A 3 3.49 14.73 12.19
N SER A 4 3.25 13.49 12.63
CA SER A 4 1.95 13.05 13.11
C SER A 4 1.56 13.81 14.38
N ASN A 5 0.40 14.48 14.39
CA ASN A 5 -0.18 15.03 15.62
C ASN A 5 -0.99 13.93 16.35
N LYS A 6 -1.09 14.01 17.68
CA LYS A 6 -1.79 12.99 18.50
C LYS A 6 -3.29 12.91 18.21
N SER A 7 -3.93 14.01 17.78
CA SER A 7 -5.37 14.04 17.50
C SER A 7 -5.76 13.20 16.29
N ASP A 8 -4.95 13.18 15.24
CA ASP A 8 -5.24 12.43 14.02
C ASP A 8 -5.15 10.92 14.25
N GLN A 9 -4.23 10.49 15.13
CA GLN A 9 -4.14 9.09 15.54
C GLN A 9 -5.37 8.65 16.32
N ALA A 10 -5.84 9.50 17.25
CA ALA A 10 -7.02 9.22 18.06
C ALA A 10 -8.30 9.19 17.19
N LEU A 11 -8.43 10.15 16.27
CA LEU A 11 -9.50 10.18 15.27
C LEU A 11 -9.50 8.89 14.46
N LEU A 12 -8.36 8.49 13.88
CA LEU A 12 -8.29 7.30 13.05
C LEU A 12 -8.64 6.02 13.79
N ARG A 13 -8.13 5.84 15.03
CA ARG A 13 -8.50 4.71 15.88
C ARG A 13 -10.01 4.65 16.15
N THR A 14 -10.62 5.81 16.36
CA THR A 14 -12.07 5.92 16.58
C THR A 14 -12.84 5.55 15.32
N LEU A 15 -12.41 6.04 14.16
CA LEU A 15 -13.02 5.73 12.87
C LEU A 15 -12.89 4.25 12.53
N ILE A 16 -11.70 3.65 12.65
CA ILE A 16 -11.47 2.20 12.43
C ILE A 16 -12.44 1.37 13.27
N LYS A 17 -12.62 1.72 14.56
CA LYS A 17 -13.56 1.02 15.44
C LYS A 17 -15.00 1.20 14.98
N GLY A 18 -15.39 2.42 14.60
CA GLY A 18 -16.76 2.74 14.18
C GLY A 18 -17.16 2.12 12.84
N VAL A 19 -16.23 2.04 11.89
CA VAL A 19 -16.47 1.48 10.55
C VAL A 19 -16.30 -0.04 10.52
N GLY A 20 -15.70 -0.63 11.57
CA GLY A 20 -15.61 -2.08 11.75
C GLY A 20 -14.38 -2.73 11.13
N GLY A 21 -13.23 -2.05 11.15
CA GLY A 21 -11.94 -2.61 10.74
C GLY A 21 -11.09 -1.68 9.87
N GLU A 22 -9.80 -1.99 9.75
CA GLU A 22 -8.86 -1.22 8.92
C GLU A 22 -9.20 -1.34 7.42
N ASP A 23 -9.76 -2.47 6.98
CA ASP A 23 -10.25 -2.71 5.61
C ASP A 23 -11.33 -1.71 5.18
N LYS A 24 -12.42 -1.64 5.96
CA LYS A 24 -13.54 -0.73 5.68
C LYS A 24 -13.10 0.71 5.79
N MET A 25 -12.21 1.02 6.74
CA MET A 25 -11.58 2.33 6.82
C MET A 25 -10.82 2.64 5.53
N GLY A 26 -10.22 1.64 4.90
CA GLY A 26 -9.48 1.82 3.69
C GLY A 26 -10.27 2.13 2.44
N GLU A 27 -11.40 1.46 2.27
CA GLU A 27 -12.36 1.81 1.23
C GLU A 27 -12.86 3.25 1.39
N ILE A 28 -13.12 3.66 2.64
CA ILE A 28 -13.56 5.03 2.97
C ILE A 28 -12.46 6.04 2.64
N LEU A 29 -11.20 5.77 3.03
CA LEU A 29 -10.08 6.65 2.70
C LEU A 29 -9.83 6.74 1.19
N TYR A 30 -10.02 5.64 0.45
CA TYR A 30 -9.95 5.65 -1.00
C TYR A 30 -11.02 6.55 -1.62
N ALA A 31 -12.28 6.36 -1.24
CA ALA A 31 -13.38 7.20 -1.71
C ALA A 31 -13.15 8.67 -1.36
N ALA A 32 -12.70 8.96 -0.15
CA ALA A 32 -12.36 10.30 0.31
C ALA A 32 -11.19 10.95 -0.46
N ARG A 33 -10.31 10.17 -1.12
CA ARG A 33 -9.26 10.71 -2.00
C ARG A 33 -9.79 11.21 -3.34
N THR A 34 -11.00 10.81 -3.74
CA THR A 34 -11.62 11.26 -4.98
C THR A 34 -12.33 12.61 -4.85
N ASP A 35 -12.54 13.09 -3.62
CA ASP A 35 -13.18 14.39 -3.34
C ASP A 35 -12.11 15.42 -2.92
N PRO A 36 -11.99 16.57 -3.62
CA PRO A 36 -11.02 17.63 -3.32
C PRO A 36 -11.12 18.19 -1.89
N ARG A 37 -12.29 18.09 -1.25
CA ARG A 37 -12.52 18.59 0.11
C ARG A 37 -11.92 17.67 1.18
N THR A 38 -11.74 16.38 0.86
CA THR A 38 -11.29 15.36 1.81
C THR A 38 -9.96 14.73 1.44
N VAL A 39 -9.45 14.95 0.22
CA VAL A 39 -8.24 14.30 -0.30
C VAL A 39 -7.01 14.47 0.60
N GLU A 40 -6.79 15.67 1.12
CA GLU A 40 -5.62 15.95 1.94
C GLU A 40 -5.68 15.17 3.26
N LYS A 41 -6.83 15.22 3.95
CA LYS A 41 -7.02 14.49 5.19
C LYS A 41 -6.97 12.98 4.96
N ALA A 42 -7.55 12.50 3.86
CA ALA A 42 -7.53 11.09 3.52
C ALA A 42 -6.10 10.56 3.28
N LYS A 43 -5.27 11.34 2.57
CA LYS A 43 -3.85 11.02 2.38
C LYS A 43 -3.08 11.00 3.71
N GLN A 44 -3.32 11.96 4.59
CA GLN A 44 -2.68 12.02 5.91
C GLN A 44 -3.06 10.82 6.80
N LEU A 45 -4.33 10.43 6.82
CA LEU A 45 -4.78 9.26 7.58
C LEU A 45 -4.23 7.95 6.99
N GLN A 46 -4.10 7.86 5.67
CA GLN A 46 -3.43 6.74 5.01
C GLN A 46 -1.93 6.68 5.37
N ASP A 47 -1.24 7.83 5.40
CA ASP A 47 0.16 7.92 5.84
C ASP A 47 0.33 7.48 7.29
N PHE A 48 -0.65 7.78 8.15
CA PHE A 48 -0.62 7.35 9.52
C PHE A 48 -0.70 5.83 9.65
N LEU A 49 -1.61 5.17 8.90
CA LEU A 49 -1.72 3.71 8.87
C LEU A 49 -0.40 3.07 8.42
N LEU A 50 0.17 3.58 7.33
CA LEU A 50 1.50 3.17 6.87
C LEU A 50 2.55 3.29 7.97
N SER A 51 2.62 4.45 8.62
CA SER A 51 3.62 4.69 9.66
C SER A 51 3.44 3.80 10.89
N LYS A 52 2.19 3.43 11.22
CA LYS A 52 1.87 2.51 12.32
C LYS A 52 2.45 1.14 12.01
N TRP A 53 2.24 0.62 10.81
CA TRP A 53 2.76 -0.68 10.39
C TRP A 53 4.28 -0.69 10.27
N THR A 54 4.89 0.42 9.83
CA THR A 54 6.34 0.55 9.84
C THR A 54 6.93 0.37 11.25
N ARG A 55 6.29 0.93 12.28
CA ARG A 55 6.75 0.77 13.67
C ARG A 55 6.49 -0.61 14.26
N ALA A 56 5.51 -1.33 13.73
CA ALA A 56 5.18 -2.68 14.19
C ALA A 56 6.10 -3.76 13.61
N ASP A 57 6.95 -3.42 12.63
CA ASP A 57 7.68 -4.39 11.79
C ASP A 57 6.74 -5.42 11.13
N GLU A 58 5.56 -4.96 10.74
CA GLU A 58 4.54 -5.81 10.16
C GLU A 58 4.36 -5.41 8.70
N LEU A 59 4.96 -6.21 7.79
CA LEU A 59 4.42 -6.31 6.44
C LEU A 59 3.15 -7.16 6.54
N PRO A 60 1.99 -6.67 6.05
CA PRO A 60 0.75 -7.45 6.12
C PRO A 60 0.97 -8.80 5.44
N ALA A 61 0.86 -9.93 6.13
CA ALA A 61 1.28 -11.24 5.59
C ALA A 61 0.28 -11.88 4.59
N ASN A 62 -0.72 -11.11 4.10
CA ASN A 62 -2.14 -11.50 4.07
C ASN A 62 -2.64 -11.58 5.52
N ASP A 63 -3.62 -10.80 5.95
CA ASP A 63 -5.02 -11.05 5.62
C ASP A 63 -5.80 -9.78 5.96
N HIS A 64 -6.33 -9.08 4.95
CA HIS A 64 -7.26 -7.94 5.08
C HIS A 64 -6.56 -6.56 5.23
N GLY A 65 -6.79 -5.67 4.24
CA GLY A 65 -6.63 -4.23 4.45
C GLY A 65 -5.89 -3.45 3.35
N TRP A 66 -4.62 -3.77 3.08
CA TRP A 66 -3.76 -2.79 2.42
C TRP A 66 -4.02 -2.57 0.92
N LEU A 67 -4.17 -3.62 0.13
CA LEU A 67 -4.45 -3.43 -1.30
C LEU A 67 -5.94 -3.21 -1.58
N ASN A 68 -6.81 -3.49 -0.59
CA ASN A 68 -8.21 -3.08 -0.59
C ASN A 68 -8.35 -1.54 -0.52
N PHE A 69 -7.38 -0.79 0.04
CA PHE A 69 -7.35 0.68 -0.08
C PHE A 69 -7.36 1.15 -1.52
N TYR A 70 -7.02 0.31 -2.50
CA TYR A 70 -6.92 0.72 -3.88
C TYR A 70 -8.07 0.21 -4.75
N LYS A 71 -9.09 -0.40 -4.11
CA LYS A 71 -10.33 -0.91 -4.70
C LYS A 71 -10.14 -2.08 -5.67
N ASP A 72 -9.19 -1.99 -6.58
CA ASP A 72 -8.84 -3.00 -7.57
C ASP A 72 -7.36 -2.92 -7.97
N VAL A 73 -6.95 -3.85 -8.84
CA VAL A 73 -5.61 -3.89 -9.40
C VAL A 73 -5.26 -2.63 -10.23
N ASN A 74 -6.24 -1.90 -10.79
CA ASN A 74 -5.94 -0.67 -11.50
C ASN A 74 -5.53 0.44 -10.54
N GLY A 75 -6.29 0.62 -9.47
CA GLY A 75 -5.99 1.60 -8.43
C GLY A 75 -4.64 1.33 -7.77
N ALA A 76 -4.32 0.06 -7.50
CA ALA A 76 -3.07 -0.32 -6.85
C ALA A 76 -1.83 0.03 -7.68
N PHE A 77 -1.96 0.00 -9.00
CA PHE A 77 -0.88 0.28 -9.95
C PHE A 77 -0.89 1.71 -10.50
N THR A 78 -1.71 2.62 -9.95
CA THR A 78 -1.51 4.06 -10.22
C THR A 78 -0.14 4.51 -9.69
N ALA A 79 0.48 5.47 -10.36
CA ALA A 79 1.84 5.91 -10.01
C ALA A 79 1.97 6.38 -8.55
N ASP A 80 0.97 7.11 -8.03
CA ASP A 80 0.95 7.56 -6.64
C ASP A 80 0.91 6.37 -5.66
N ASN A 81 0.00 5.41 -5.89
CA ASN A 81 -0.20 4.28 -4.98
C ASN A 81 0.97 3.29 -5.01
N LEU A 82 1.42 2.92 -6.21
CA LEU A 82 2.52 1.97 -6.39
C LEU A 82 3.81 2.50 -5.75
N ASN A 83 4.19 3.74 -6.07
CA ASN A 83 5.44 4.32 -5.54
C ASN A 83 5.37 4.56 -4.03
N LYS A 84 4.23 5.02 -3.52
CA LYS A 84 4.02 5.20 -2.09
C LYS A 84 4.14 3.89 -1.32
N PHE A 85 3.57 2.81 -1.86
CA PHE A 85 3.69 1.49 -1.26
C PHE A 85 5.13 0.97 -1.29
N MET A 86 5.80 1.02 -2.45
CA MET A 86 7.18 0.56 -2.57
C MET A 86 8.12 1.33 -1.63
N LYS A 87 7.91 2.64 -1.49
CA LYS A 87 8.63 3.45 -0.50
C LYS A 87 8.42 2.95 0.93
N HIS A 88 7.17 2.68 1.31
CA HIS A 88 6.87 2.15 2.64
C HIS A 88 7.56 0.80 2.88
N VAL A 89 7.52 -0.10 1.90
CA VAL A 89 8.23 -1.38 1.95
C VAL A 89 9.73 -1.18 2.16
N ASP A 90 10.34 -0.21 1.48
CA ASP A 90 11.75 0.11 1.64
C ASP A 90 12.06 0.67 3.03
N ASP A 91 11.20 1.55 3.56
CA ASP A 91 11.33 2.08 4.92
C ASP A 91 11.26 0.95 5.97
N VAL A 92 10.37 -0.04 5.79
CA VAL A 92 10.27 -1.22 6.67
C VAL A 92 11.52 -2.11 6.57
N ASN A 93 11.92 -2.46 5.34
CA ASN A 93 13.10 -3.30 5.12
C ASN A 93 14.40 -2.63 5.60
N ALA A 94 14.49 -1.30 5.56
CA ALA A 94 15.64 -0.56 6.09
C ALA A 94 15.72 -0.62 7.62
N MET A 95 14.59 -0.75 8.31
CA MET A 95 14.56 -0.96 9.77
C MET A 95 14.95 -2.39 10.15
N ASN A 96 14.67 -3.37 9.29
CA ASN A 96 14.87 -4.80 9.56
C ASN A 96 15.79 -5.46 8.53
N SER A 97 17.10 -5.35 8.79
CA SER A 97 18.19 -5.72 7.88
C SER A 97 18.33 -7.23 7.59
N THR A 98 17.69 -8.10 8.37
CA THR A 98 18.05 -9.53 8.34
C THR A 98 17.40 -10.34 7.22
N GLN A 99 16.22 -9.98 6.69
CA GLN A 99 15.64 -10.64 5.50
C GLN A 99 14.68 -9.71 4.75
N LYS A 100 15.11 -9.16 3.59
CA LYS A 100 14.20 -8.46 2.67
C LYS A 100 13.13 -9.43 2.20
N LYS A 101 11.88 -9.20 2.57
CA LYS A 101 10.76 -10.05 2.12
C LYS A 101 10.33 -9.60 0.71
N PRO A 102 10.13 -10.54 -0.24
CA PRO A 102 9.50 -10.21 -1.51
C PRO A 102 8.08 -9.71 -1.24
N VAL A 103 7.76 -8.54 -1.80
CA VAL A 103 6.49 -7.84 -1.58
C VAL A 103 5.49 -8.05 -2.70
N ILE A 104 5.95 -8.65 -3.81
CA ILE A 104 5.06 -9.12 -4.88
C ILE A 104 3.93 -10.01 -4.37
N ARG A 105 4.19 -10.86 -3.35
CA ARG A 105 3.16 -11.74 -2.78
C ARG A 105 1.96 -10.97 -2.25
N LEU A 106 2.15 -9.75 -1.78
CA LEU A 106 1.05 -8.91 -1.31
C LEU A 106 0.10 -8.57 -2.45
N TYR A 107 0.67 -8.18 -3.60
CA TYR A 107 -0.09 -7.92 -4.82
C TYR A 107 -0.77 -9.17 -5.35
N THR A 108 -0.06 -10.29 -5.44
CA THR A 108 -0.59 -11.51 -6.05
C THR A 108 -1.63 -12.20 -5.18
N ASN A 109 -1.48 -12.16 -3.86
CA ASN A 109 -2.51 -12.65 -2.93
C ASN A 109 -3.77 -11.78 -2.95
N SER A 110 -3.65 -10.48 -3.24
CA SER A 110 -4.80 -9.57 -3.27
C SER A 110 -5.53 -9.56 -4.62
N PHE A 111 -4.81 -9.75 -5.73
CA PHE A 111 -5.36 -9.53 -7.07
C PHE A 111 -5.18 -10.72 -8.03
N GLY A 112 -4.49 -11.77 -7.60
CA GLY A 112 -4.11 -12.93 -8.41
C GLY A 112 -2.85 -12.68 -9.26
N ASP A 113 -2.07 -13.75 -9.48
CA ASP A 113 -0.81 -13.71 -10.24
C ASP A 113 -0.96 -13.13 -11.65
N ASP A 114 -1.94 -13.62 -12.42
CA ASP A 114 -2.17 -13.20 -13.81
C ASP A 114 -2.49 -11.71 -13.94
N SER A 115 -3.36 -11.19 -13.06
CA SER A 115 -3.76 -9.79 -13.06
C SER A 115 -2.57 -8.88 -12.74
N VAL A 116 -1.78 -9.29 -11.75
CA VAL A 116 -0.58 -8.57 -11.33
C VAL A 116 0.47 -8.58 -12.43
N PHE A 117 0.72 -9.73 -13.06
CA PHE A 117 1.70 -9.84 -14.15
C PHE A 117 1.35 -8.91 -15.32
N LYS A 118 0.09 -8.91 -15.76
CA LYS A 118 -0.39 -8.02 -16.84
C LYS A 118 -0.21 -6.54 -16.49
N LYS A 119 -0.46 -6.18 -15.23
CA LYS A 119 -0.27 -4.80 -14.76
C LYS A 119 1.18 -4.39 -14.68
N LEU A 120 2.05 -5.25 -14.16
CA LEU A 120 3.48 -5.01 -14.15
C LEU A 120 4.03 -4.85 -15.56
N PHE A 121 3.64 -5.73 -16.49
CA PHE A 121 4.04 -5.66 -17.89
C PHE A 121 3.67 -4.32 -18.56
N SER A 122 2.54 -3.73 -18.18
CA SER A 122 2.17 -2.39 -18.67
C SER A 122 2.96 -1.27 -17.97
N ALA A 123 3.12 -1.38 -16.65
CA ALA A 123 3.73 -0.35 -15.81
C ALA A 123 5.26 -0.22 -15.98
N VAL A 124 5.96 -1.26 -16.46
CA VAL A 124 7.41 -1.18 -16.72
C VAL A 124 7.79 -0.18 -17.81
N ASN A 125 6.86 0.14 -18.71
CA ASN A 125 7.07 1.07 -19.83
C ASN A 125 6.62 2.51 -19.52
N VAL A 126 6.07 2.77 -18.33
CA VAL A 126 5.64 4.10 -17.90
C VAL A 126 6.71 4.68 -16.98
N GLU A 127 7.26 5.84 -17.34
CA GLU A 127 8.39 6.47 -16.65
C GLU A 127 8.17 6.58 -15.13
N SER A 128 7.00 7.05 -14.72
CA SER A 128 6.66 7.26 -13.31
C SER A 128 6.48 5.99 -12.49
N THR A 129 6.34 4.81 -13.12
CA THR A 129 6.16 3.51 -12.43
C THR A 129 7.25 2.49 -12.75
N SER A 130 8.11 2.76 -13.73
CA SER A 130 9.02 1.76 -14.31
C SER A 130 9.92 1.11 -13.26
N ILE A 131 10.47 1.89 -12.32
CA ILE A 131 11.38 1.40 -11.28
C ILE A 131 10.65 0.41 -10.36
N ALA A 132 9.50 0.82 -9.82
CA ALA A 132 8.69 -0.01 -8.94
C ALA A 132 8.18 -1.27 -9.65
N ALA A 133 7.69 -1.13 -10.88
CA ALA A 133 7.15 -2.22 -11.67
C ALA A 133 8.24 -3.25 -12.04
N LYS A 134 9.44 -2.81 -12.43
CA LYS A 134 10.54 -3.73 -12.76
C LYS A 134 10.94 -4.56 -11.55
N ARG A 135 11.07 -3.94 -10.38
CA ARG A 135 11.37 -4.67 -9.13
C ARG A 135 10.32 -5.74 -8.83
N LEU A 136 9.04 -5.36 -8.84
CA LEU A 136 7.95 -6.29 -8.56
C LEU A 136 7.86 -7.42 -9.61
N GLN A 137 8.14 -7.12 -10.89
CA GLN A 137 8.20 -8.13 -11.94
C GLN A 137 9.36 -9.11 -11.74
N THR A 138 10.54 -8.63 -11.32
CA THR A 138 11.66 -9.49 -10.94
C THR A 138 11.28 -10.40 -9.79
N GLU A 139 10.72 -9.85 -8.70
CA GLU A 139 10.25 -10.65 -7.56
C GLU A 139 9.19 -11.68 -7.97
N GLN A 140 8.31 -11.35 -8.93
CA GLN A 140 7.29 -12.29 -9.44
C GLN A 140 7.92 -13.48 -10.17
N LEU A 141 8.89 -13.21 -11.05
CA LEU A 141 9.58 -14.24 -11.83
C LEU A 141 10.45 -15.14 -10.93
N GLU A 142 11.14 -14.55 -9.96
CA GLU A 142 11.93 -15.30 -8.97
C GLU A 142 11.06 -16.24 -8.13
N GLY A 143 9.81 -15.86 -7.83
CA GLY A 143 8.87 -16.70 -7.11
C GLY A 143 8.31 -17.88 -7.91
N TRP A 144 8.50 -17.92 -9.23
CA TRP A 144 8.06 -19.01 -10.10
C TRP A 144 9.15 -20.05 -10.41
N ILE A 145 10.40 -19.78 -10.02
CA ILE A 145 11.56 -20.67 -10.18
C ILE A 145 11.69 -21.55 -8.94
#